data_AF-A0A2Z4YVH8-F1
#
_entry.id   AF-A0A2Z4YVH8-F1
#
_cell.length_a   1.000
_cell.length_b   1.000
_cell.length_c   1.000
_cell.angle_alpha   90.00
_cell.angle_beta   90.00
_cell.angle_gamma   90.00
#
_symmetry.space_group_name_H-M   'P 1'
#
loop_
_entity.id
_entity.type
_entity.pdbx_description
1 polymer ?
#
loop_
_entity_poly.entity_id
_entity_poly.type
_entity_poly.pdbx_seq_one_letter_code
_entity_poly.pdbx_strand_id
1 'polypeptide(L)'
;MRHERLLNLAGIALASAFILPDPVHASSGGGLPWEGPLQQIQESITGPVAGFIALAAVAIAGGMLIFGGELNDFARRLMYVVLVAGILLGATQIVGLFGATGASIGVADHTSWPAMAKRGGEAYDG
;
A
#
# COMPACT_ATOMS: atom_id res chain seq x y z
N MET A 1 -17.58 -9.35 36.50
CA MET A 1 -16.09 -9.28 36.53
C MET A 1 -15.39 -10.13 35.46
N ARG A 2 -15.78 -11.40 35.19
CA ARG A 2 -15.13 -12.21 34.13
C ARG A 2 -15.44 -11.70 32.71
N HIS A 3 -16.66 -11.21 32.49
CA HIS A 3 -17.15 -10.70 31.20
C HIS A 3 -16.43 -9.42 30.78
N GLU A 4 -16.17 -8.51 31.73
CA GLU A 4 -15.34 -7.31 31.57
C GLU A 4 -13.92 -7.66 31.08
N ARG A 5 -13.34 -8.72 31.65
CA ARG A 5 -11.99 -9.20 31.28
C ARG A 5 -11.99 -9.84 29.90
N LEU A 6 -13.06 -10.57 29.54
CA LEU A 6 -13.21 -11.17 28.22
C LEU A 6 -13.43 -10.10 27.14
N LEU A 7 -14.20 -9.05 27.44
CA LEU A 7 -14.41 -7.91 26.54
C LEU A 7 -13.11 -7.11 26.34
N ASN A 8 -12.34 -6.88 27.41
CA ASN A 8 -11.04 -6.20 27.30
C ASN A 8 -10.01 -7.03 26.52
N LEU A 9 -9.97 -8.35 26.72
CA LEU A 9 -9.08 -9.23 25.96
C LEU A 9 -9.49 -9.30 24.48
N ALA A 10 -10.79 -9.34 24.18
CA ALA A 10 -11.29 -9.28 22.81
C ALA A 10 -10.94 -7.95 22.13
N GLY A 11 -11.04 -6.82 22.85
CA GLY A 11 -10.65 -5.51 22.35
C GLY A 11 -9.15 -5.40 22.05
N ILE A 12 -8.30 -5.95 22.92
CA ILE A 12 -6.85 -5.99 22.69
C ILE A 12 -6.51 -6.89 21.50
N ALA A 13 -7.16 -8.05 21.35
CA ALA A 13 -6.97 -8.96 20.22
C ALA A 13 -7.43 -8.36 18.88
N LEU A 14 -8.50 -7.56 18.90
CA LEU A 14 -8.96 -6.83 17.71
C LEU A 14 -7.99 -5.70 17.35
N ALA A 15 -7.48 -4.97 18.35
CA ALA A 15 -6.51 -3.90 18.15
C ALA A 15 -5.17 -4.42 17.61
N SER A 16 -4.70 -5.60 18.06
CA SER A 16 -3.47 -6.21 17.56
C SER A 16 -3.60 -6.71 16.11
N ALA A 17 -4.79 -7.10 15.67
CA ALA A 17 -5.04 -7.50 14.28
C ALA A 17 -4.87 -6.34 13.27
N PHE A 18 -5.00 -5.08 13.71
CA PHE A 18 -4.77 -3.90 12.86
C PHE A 18 -3.30 -3.46 12.76
N ILE A 19 -2.39 -4.07 13.53
CA ILE A 19 -0.96 -3.69 13.57
C ILE A 19 -0.12 -4.49 12.56
N LEU A 20 -0.66 -5.53 11.95
CA LEU A 20 -0.03 -6.26 10.86
C LEU A 20 -0.70 -5.92 9.52
N PRO A 21 -0.23 -4.91 8.76
CA PRO A 21 -0.60 -4.81 7.37
C PRO A 21 0.01 -6.01 6.63
N ASP A 22 -0.81 -6.97 6.25
CA ASP A 22 -0.41 -7.94 5.23
C ASP A 22 -0.16 -7.18 3.91
N PRO A 23 0.99 -7.37 3.25
CA PRO A 23 1.22 -6.76 1.95
C PRO A 23 0.21 -7.33 0.95
N VAL A 24 -0.79 -6.53 0.59
CA VAL A 24 -1.69 -6.84 -0.53
C VAL A 24 -0.90 -6.64 -1.81
N HIS A 25 -0.40 -7.73 -2.37
CA HIS A 25 0.22 -7.77 -3.69
C HIS A 25 -0.88 -7.61 -4.75
N ALA A 26 -1.04 -6.40 -5.28
CA ALA A 26 -1.73 -6.19 -6.55
C ALA A 26 -0.83 -6.75 -7.67
N SER A 27 -1.23 -7.87 -8.29
CA SER A 27 -0.53 -8.43 -9.44
C SER A 27 -0.81 -7.60 -10.69
N SER A 28 -0.12 -6.47 -10.83
CA SER A 28 -0.10 -5.73 -12.09
C SER A 28 0.98 -6.30 -13.01
N GLY A 29 0.57 -7.11 -13.98
CA GLY A 29 1.22 -7.14 -15.31
C GLY A 29 2.61 -7.78 -15.40
N GLY A 30 2.70 -9.09 -15.14
CA GLY A 30 3.88 -9.88 -15.52
C GLY A 30 4.06 -9.92 -17.05
N GLY A 31 5.21 -9.46 -17.55
CA GLY A 31 5.54 -9.61 -18.98
C GLY A 31 6.68 -8.74 -19.52
N LEU A 32 7.25 -7.83 -18.73
CA LEU A 32 8.28 -6.90 -19.23
C LEU A 32 9.67 -7.27 -18.68
N PRO A 33 10.72 -7.34 -19.52
CA PRO A 33 12.05 -7.83 -19.10
C PRO A 33 12.75 -6.95 -18.05
N TRP A 34 12.24 -5.76 -17.82
CA TRP A 34 12.71 -4.80 -16.82
C TRP A 34 11.97 -4.91 -15.47
N GLU A 35 10.86 -5.64 -15.39
CA GLU A 35 10.14 -5.89 -14.13
C GLU A 35 11.00 -6.65 -13.13
N GLY A 36 11.72 -7.69 -13.56
CA GLY A 36 12.57 -8.49 -12.67
C GLY A 36 13.64 -7.65 -11.94
N PRO A 37 14.43 -6.82 -12.65
CA PRO A 37 15.36 -5.90 -12.02
C PRO A 37 14.71 -4.86 -11.09
N LEU A 38 13.55 -4.30 -11.46
CA LEU A 38 12.85 -3.35 -10.59
C LEU A 38 12.26 -4.01 -9.35
N GLN A 39 11.76 -5.24 -9.48
CA GLN A 39 11.25 -6.05 -8.37
C GLN A 39 12.36 -6.43 -7.41
N GLN A 40 13.56 -6.77 -7.91
CA GLN A 40 14.76 -6.99 -7.08
C GLN A 40 15.17 -5.75 -6.29
N ILE A 41 15.10 -4.57 -6.92
CA ILE A 41 15.38 -3.31 -6.21
C ILE A 41 14.34 -3.08 -5.12
N GLN A 42 13.06 -3.29 -5.43
CA GLN A 42 11.97 -3.13 -4.46
C GLN A 42 12.12 -4.10 -3.28
N GLU A 43 12.41 -5.38 -3.54
CA GLU A 43 12.72 -6.40 -2.53
C GLU A 43 13.98 -6.06 -1.72
N SER A 44 14.98 -5.41 -2.32
CA SER A 44 16.19 -5.01 -1.58
C SER A 44 15.95 -3.83 -0.64
N ILE A 45 14.98 -2.95 -0.96
CA ILE A 45 14.60 -1.79 -0.14
C ILE A 45 13.63 -2.18 0.98
N THR A 46 12.81 -3.22 0.78
CA THR A 46 11.83 -3.69 1.78
C THR A 46 12.27 -4.97 2.50
N GLY A 47 13.32 -5.63 2.03
CA GLY A 47 13.78 -6.92 2.53
C GLY A 47 14.60 -6.84 3.83
N PRO A 48 15.08 -8.01 4.32
CA PRO A 48 15.79 -8.11 5.61
C PRO A 48 17.00 -7.21 5.74
N VAL A 49 17.70 -6.94 4.62
CA VAL A 49 18.88 -6.07 4.57
C VAL A 49 18.53 -4.64 4.97
N ALA A 50 17.43 -4.09 4.45
CA ALA A 50 16.96 -2.77 4.83
C ALA A 50 16.58 -2.72 6.33
N GLY A 51 16.00 -3.80 6.85
CA GLY A 51 15.71 -3.96 8.27
C GLY A 51 16.96 -3.89 9.16
N PHE A 52 18.04 -4.59 8.79
CA PHE A 52 19.30 -4.53 9.54
C PHE A 52 19.96 -3.15 9.48
N ILE A 53 19.89 -2.45 8.34
CA ILE A 53 20.40 -1.07 8.20
C ILE A 53 19.61 -0.11 9.09
N ALA A 54 18.28 -0.22 9.10
CA ALA A 54 17.42 0.57 9.97
C ALA A 54 17.74 0.33 11.45
N LEU A 55 17.91 -0.94 11.85
CA LEU A 55 18.28 -1.30 13.22
C LEU A 55 19.64 -0.72 13.63
N ALA A 56 20.65 -0.79 12.74
CA ALA A 56 21.95 -0.20 12.98
C ALA A 56 21.87 1.34 13.12
N ALA A 57 21.11 2.01 12.26
CA ALA A 57 20.93 3.46 12.31
C ALA A 57 20.25 3.90 13.62
N VAL A 58 19.23 3.19 14.08
CA VAL A 58 18.56 3.46 15.37
C VAL A 58 19.50 3.24 16.54
N ALA A 59 20.31 2.18 16.52
CA ALA A 59 21.29 1.91 17.57
C ALA A 59 22.37 3.02 17.65
N ILE A 60 22.87 3.49 16.51
CA ILE A 60 23.82 4.61 16.44
C ILE A 60 23.18 5.89 16.95
N ALA A 61 21.95 6.19 16.51
CA ALA A 61 21.20 7.37 16.97
C ALA A 61 20.97 7.35 18.50
N GLY A 62 20.55 6.20 19.05
CA GLY A 62 20.38 6.02 20.49
C GLY A 62 21.70 6.11 21.26
N GLY A 63 22.78 5.54 20.71
CA GLY A 63 24.12 5.65 21.27
C GLY A 63 24.62 7.09 21.35
N MET A 64 24.46 7.86 20.26
CA MET A 64 24.82 9.29 20.26
C MET A 64 24.02 10.10 21.29
N LEU A 65 22.77 9.71 21.55
CA LEU A 65 21.90 10.36 22.54
C LEU A 65 22.36 10.15 23.99
N ILE A 66 22.79 8.93 24.31
CA ILE A 66 23.20 8.55 25.68
C ILE A 66 24.59 9.13 26.02
N PHE A 67 25.52 9.12 25.06
CA PHE A 67 26.88 9.61 25.28
C PHE A 67 27.03 11.13 25.09
N GLY A 68 25.96 11.84 24.74
CA GLY A 68 25.94 13.31 24.79
C GLY A 68 26.71 13.99 23.67
N GLY A 69 26.57 13.52 22.43
CA GLY A 69 26.89 14.34 21.25
C GLY A 69 25.80 15.40 21.05
N GLU A 70 26.17 16.64 20.70
CA GLU A 70 25.32 17.84 20.56
C GLU A 70 23.79 17.54 20.54
N LEU A 71 23.21 17.41 21.74
CA LEU A 71 21.83 16.91 21.91
C LEU A 71 20.82 17.82 21.20
N ASN A 72 21.12 19.11 21.17
CA ASN A 72 20.34 20.12 20.48
C ASN A 72 20.32 19.89 18.96
N ASP A 73 21.45 19.52 18.35
CA ASP A 73 21.54 19.24 16.91
C ASP A 73 20.92 17.88 16.56
N PHE A 74 21.07 16.87 17.43
CA PHE A 74 20.35 15.61 17.26
C PHE A 74 18.84 15.82 17.33
N ALA A 75 18.34 16.51 18.36
CA ALA A 75 16.91 16.77 18.54
C ALA A 75 16.33 17.55 17.36
N ARG A 76 17.08 18.54 16.83
CA ARG A 76 16.71 19.30 15.64
C ARG A 76 16.62 18.39 14.42
N ARG A 77 17.57 17.48 14.22
CA ARG A 77 17.59 16.53 13.11
C ARG A 77 16.46 15.50 13.21
N LEU A 78 16.19 14.99 14.41
CA LEU A 78 15.08 14.08 14.68
C LEU A 78 13.73 14.74 14.35
N MET A 79 13.56 16.00 14.78
CA MET A 79 12.34 16.76 14.50
C MET A 79 12.07 16.91 12.99
N TYR A 80 13.10 17.16 12.18
CA TYR A 80 12.96 17.19 10.71
C TYR A 80 12.54 15.84 10.14
N VAL A 81 13.16 14.74 10.58
CA VAL A 81 12.81 13.39 10.11
C VAL A 81 11.37 13.04 10.45
N VAL A 82 10.93 13.33 11.69
CA VAL A 82 9.56 13.08 12.14
C VAL A 82 8.56 13.94 11.39
N LEU A 83 8.86 15.23 11.16
CA LEU A 83 8.01 16.12 10.36
C LEU A 83 7.84 15.59 8.94
N VAL A 84 8.93 15.22 8.27
CA VAL A 84 8.89 14.70 6.90
C VAL A 84 8.10 13.40 6.85
N ALA A 85 8.40 12.45 7.74
CA ALA A 85 7.68 11.18 7.80
C ALA A 85 6.18 11.38 8.08
N GLY A 86 5.83 12.26 9.02
CA GLY A 86 4.45 12.59 9.34
C GLY A 86 3.70 13.23 8.17
N ILE A 87 4.34 14.13 7.43
CA ILE A 87 3.74 14.74 6.22
C ILE A 87 3.54 13.68 5.14
N LEU A 88 4.52 12.81 4.89
CA LEU A 88 4.40 11.74 3.88
C LEU A 88 3.27 10.76 4.23
N LEU A 89 3.18 10.33 5.48
CA LEU A 89 2.10 9.47 5.98
C LEU A 89 0.73 10.18 5.96
N GLY A 90 0.67 11.48 6.25
CA GLY A 90 -0.55 12.26 6.12
C GLY A 90 -0.99 12.44 4.67
N ALA A 91 -0.03 12.62 3.76
CA ALA A 91 -0.29 12.81 2.34
C ALA A 91 -0.93 11.57 1.69
N THR A 92 -0.55 10.35 2.08
CA THR A 92 -1.20 9.14 1.57
C THR A 92 -2.68 9.09 1.92
N GLN A 93 -3.07 9.59 3.10
CA GLN A 93 -4.47 9.68 3.49
C GLN A 93 -5.25 10.66 2.61
N ILE A 94 -4.65 11.83 2.32
CA ILE A 94 -5.28 12.85 1.46
C ILE A 94 -5.44 12.31 0.03
N VAL A 95 -4.41 11.68 -0.53
CA VAL A 95 -4.48 11.10 -1.88
C VAL A 95 -5.54 9.99 -1.95
N GLY A 96 -5.68 9.17 -0.91
CA GLY A 96 -6.72 8.14 -0.82
C GLY A 96 -8.15 8.69 -0.90
N LEU A 97 -8.40 9.87 -0.32
CA LEU A 97 -9.71 10.54 -0.38
C LEU A 97 -10.11 10.95 -1.80
N PHE A 98 -9.14 11.27 -2.66
CA PHE A 98 -9.37 11.70 -4.04
C PHE A 98 -9.13 10.59 -5.08
N GLY A 99 -8.42 9.51 -4.73
CA GLY A 99 -8.17 8.38 -5.61
C GLY A 99 -9.35 7.41 -5.74
N ALA A 100 -10.19 7.27 -4.70
CA ALA A 100 -11.33 6.35 -4.68
C ALA A 100 -12.58 6.87 -5.41
N THR A 101 -12.64 8.16 -5.75
CA THR A 101 -13.77 8.79 -6.45
C THR A 101 -13.60 8.84 -7.97
N GLY A 102 -12.55 8.21 -8.51
CA GLY A 102 -12.36 8.04 -9.95
C GLY A 102 -13.47 7.16 -10.54
N ALA A 103 -14.39 7.79 -11.27
CA ALA A 103 -15.60 7.19 -11.85
C ALA A 103 -15.36 5.82 -12.51
N SER A 104 -16.15 4.81 -12.14
CA SER A 104 -16.39 3.67 -13.01
C SER A 104 -17.25 4.16 -14.17
N ILE A 105 -16.60 4.52 -15.29
CA ILE A 105 -17.30 4.64 -16.55
C ILE A 105 -17.78 3.23 -16.87
N GLY A 106 -19.04 2.95 -16.54
CA GLY A 106 -19.72 1.77 -17.05
C GLY A 106 -19.62 1.83 -18.57
N VAL A 107 -18.86 0.90 -19.14
CA VAL A 107 -18.90 0.65 -20.58
C VAL A 107 -20.38 0.46 -20.91
N ALA A 108 -20.94 1.41 -21.67
CA ALA A 108 -22.26 1.22 -22.22
C ALA A 108 -22.13 -0.02 -23.12
N ASP A 109 -22.72 -1.11 -22.66
CA ASP A 109 -22.75 -2.36 -23.40
C ASP A 109 -23.45 -2.09 -24.73
N HIS A 110 -22.65 -1.89 -25.78
CA HIS A 110 -23.08 -1.81 -27.17
C HIS A 110 -23.47 -3.20 -27.67
N THR A 111 -24.25 -3.99 -26.92
CA THR A 111 -24.77 -5.28 -27.38
C THR A 111 -26.24 -5.47 -27.04
N SER A 112 -27.09 -4.72 -27.73
CA SER A 112 -28.38 -5.30 -28.15
C SER A 112 -28.92 -4.62 -29.41
N TRP A 113 -28.28 -4.92 -30.54
CA TRP A 113 -29.05 -5.03 -31.79
C TRP A 113 -29.26 -6.51 -32.09
N PRO A 114 -30.35 -7.13 -31.60
CA PRO A 114 -30.71 -8.46 -32.05
C PRO A 114 -31.40 -8.35 -33.41
N ALA A 115 -30.81 -9.01 -34.40
CA ALA A 115 -31.53 -9.68 -35.49
C ALA A 115 -32.14 -8.83 -36.63
N MET A 116 -31.34 -8.02 -37.33
CA MET A 116 -31.68 -7.59 -38.71
C MET A 116 -30.72 -8.11 -39.80
N ALA A 117 -29.92 -9.15 -39.51
CA ALA A 117 -28.84 -9.58 -40.41
C ALA A 117 -29.09 -10.88 -41.19
N LYS A 118 -30.24 -11.55 -41.12
CA LYS A 118 -30.42 -12.80 -41.87
C LYS A 118 -31.86 -13.16 -42.27
N ARG A 119 -32.48 -12.33 -43.10
CA ARG A 119 -33.64 -12.74 -43.93
C ARG A 119 -33.54 -12.09 -45.31
N GLY A 120 -32.65 -12.61 -46.14
CA GLY A 120 -32.43 -12.06 -47.47
C GLY A 120 -31.61 -12.99 -48.38
N GLY A 121 -31.92 -14.29 -48.42
CA GLY A 121 -31.16 -15.19 -49.27
C GLY A 121 -31.70 -16.61 -49.39
N GLU A 122 -33.02 -16.81 -49.50
CA GLU A 122 -33.59 -18.12 -49.82
C GLU A 122 -34.89 -17.92 -50.64
N ALA A 123 -34.77 -17.63 -51.94
CA ALA A 123 -35.86 -17.79 -52.91
C ALA A 123 -35.39 -17.56 -54.36
N TYR A 124 -34.44 -18.36 -54.85
CA TYR A 124 -34.23 -18.57 -56.30
C TYR A 124 -33.68 -19.98 -56.52
N ASP A 125 -34.52 -20.99 -56.28
CA ASP A 125 -34.33 -22.31 -56.88
C ASP A 125 -35.73 -22.88 -57.15
N GLY A 126 -36.08 -22.99 -58.43
CA GLY A 126 -37.41 -23.31 -58.95
C GLY A 126 -37.55 -22.91 -60.41
#